data_AF-A0A2S9FIQ2-F1
#
_entry.id   AF-A0A2S9FIQ2-F1
#
_cell.length_a   1.000
_cell.length_b   1.000
_cell.length_c   1.000
_cell.angle_alpha   90.00
_cell.angle_beta   90.00
_cell.angle_gamma   90.00
#
_symmetry.space_group_name_H-M   'P 1'
#
loop_
_entity.id
_entity.type
_entity.pdbx_description
1 polymer ?
#
loop_
_entity_poly.entity_id
_entity_poly.type
_entity_poly.pdbx_seq_one_letter_code
_entity_poly.pdbx_strand_id
1 'polypeptide(L)'
;MKWIEKVRGTWVRKVAAAAMAAVALPGLIGFAGGSATAGAFSRPGLPVEYLDVFSTSMNRNIRVQFQGGGPHAVYLLDGLR
;
A
#
# COMPACT_ATOMS: atom_id res chain seq x y z
N MET A 1 -28.81 35.17 -13.40
CA MET A 1 -27.57 34.68 -14.06
C MET A 1 -26.34 34.66 -13.11
N LYS A 2 -26.19 35.62 -12.19
CA LYS A 2 -25.11 35.72 -11.18
C LYS A 2 -24.77 34.45 -10.37
N TRP A 3 -25.76 33.61 -10.06
CA TRP A 3 -25.55 32.39 -9.26
C TRP A 3 -24.79 31.30 -10.04
N ILE A 4 -25.10 31.17 -11.34
CA ILE A 4 -24.44 30.23 -12.25
C ILE A 4 -22.98 30.63 -12.48
N GLU A 5 -22.70 31.93 -12.61
CA GLU A 5 -21.33 32.46 -12.74
C GLU A 5 -20.47 32.22 -11.49
N LYS A 6 -21.07 32.35 -10.30
CA LYS A 6 -20.39 32.08 -9.03
C LYS A 6 -20.01 30.61 -8.90
N VAL A 7 -20.92 29.69 -9.22
CA VAL A 7 -20.69 28.24 -9.21
C VAL A 7 -19.60 27.86 -10.24
N ARG A 8 -19.68 28.40 -11.46
CA ARG A 8 -18.66 28.20 -12.51
C ARG A 8 -17.28 28.71 -12.07
N GLY A 9 -17.22 29.90 -11.48
CA GLY A 9 -15.96 30.47 -10.97
C GLY A 9 -15.34 29.64 -9.85
N THR A 10 -16.14 29.09 -8.94
CA THR A 10 -15.66 28.16 -7.91
C THR A 10 -15.15 26.86 -8.52
N TRP A 11 -15.83 26.32 -9.53
CA TRP A 11 -15.41 25.10 -10.22
C TRP A 11 -14.10 25.28 -10.98
N VAL A 12 -13.94 26.40 -11.69
CA VAL A 12 -12.70 26.75 -12.41
C VAL A 12 -11.52 26.83 -11.43
N ARG A 13 -11.69 27.45 -10.26
CA ARG A 13 -10.62 27.51 -9.25
C ARG A 13 -10.26 26.13 -8.70
N LYS A 14 -11.25 25.25 -8.46
CA LYS A 14 -11.00 23.88 -7.98
C LYS A 14 -10.24 23.06 -9.02
N VAL A 15 -10.63 23.16 -10.29
CA VAL A 15 -9.95 22.47 -11.39
C VAL A 15 -8.53 22.99 -11.57
N ALA A 16 -8.33 24.31 -11.50
CA ALA A 16 -7.00 24.91 -11.58
C ALA A 16 -6.09 24.46 -10.42
N ALA A 17 -6.63 24.44 -9.19
CA ALA A 17 -5.88 23.95 -8.02
C ALA A 17 -5.52 22.46 -8.15
N ALA A 18 -6.45 21.63 -8.62
CA ALA A 18 -6.18 20.21 -8.85
C ALA A 18 -5.14 19.98 -9.95
N ALA A 19 -5.20 20.75 -11.04
CA ALA A 19 -4.20 20.68 -12.11
C ALA A 19 -2.80 21.09 -11.62
N MET A 20 -2.70 22.17 -10.84
CA MET A 20 -1.45 22.59 -10.22
C MET A 20 -0.89 21.53 -9.27
N ALA A 21 -1.74 20.93 -8.44
CA ALA A 21 -1.32 19.85 -7.56
C ALA A 21 -0.82 18.64 -8.37
N ALA A 22 -1.52 18.23 -9.43
CA ALA A 22 -1.12 17.11 -10.27
C ALA A 22 0.24 17.31 -10.94
N VAL A 23 0.58 18.55 -11.34
CA VAL A 23 1.87 18.88 -11.95
C VAL A 23 2.99 18.98 -10.89
N ALA A 24 2.71 19.56 -9.72
CA ALA A 24 3.72 19.76 -8.69
C ALA A 24 4.05 18.48 -7.89
N LEU A 25 3.07 17.58 -7.72
CA LEU A 25 3.19 16.42 -6.84
C LEU A 25 4.34 15.47 -7.21
N PRO A 26 4.58 15.09 -8.50
CA PRO A 26 5.70 14.22 -8.84
C PRO A 26 7.07 14.83 -8.50
N GLY A 27 7.23 16.14 -8.71
CA GLY A 27 8.46 16.86 -8.37
C GLY A 27 8.71 16.91 -6.85
N LEU A 28 7.65 17.12 -6.06
CA LEU A 28 7.73 17.06 -4.60
C LEU A 28 8.05 15.65 -4.09
N ILE A 29 7.45 14.61 -4.68
CA ILE A 29 7.77 13.21 -4.35
C ILE A 29 9.24 12.90 -4.65
N GLY A 30 9.75 13.34 -5.80
CA GLY A 30 11.16 13.19 -6.16
C GLY A 30 12.11 13.95 -5.22
N PHE A 31 11.78 15.20 -4.88
CA PHE A 31 12.57 16.03 -3.96
C PHE A 31 12.62 15.44 -2.53
N ALA A 32 11.52 14.88 -2.05
CA ALA A 32 11.43 14.27 -0.72
C ALA A 32 12.09 12.88 -0.61
N GLY A 33 12.70 12.36 -1.69
CA GLY A 33 13.40 11.07 -1.67
C GLY A 33 12.53 9.86 -2.02
N GLY A 34 11.36 10.07 -2.65
CA GLY A 34 10.44 9.01 -3.07
C GLY A 34 9.18 8.90 -2.22
N SER A 35 8.23 8.07 -2.64
CA SER A 35 7.07 7.72 -1.82
C SER A 35 7.49 6.73 -0.73
N ALA A 36 6.82 6.79 0.43
CA ALA A 36 7.01 5.79 1.47
C ALA A 36 6.67 4.40 0.91
N THR A 37 7.68 3.56 0.73
CA THR A 37 7.49 2.15 0.40
C THR A 37 7.05 1.45 1.67
N ALA A 38 5.84 0.86 1.64
CA ALA A 38 5.42 -0.02 2.72
C ALA A 38 6.37 -1.23 2.75
N GLY A 39 7.25 -1.29 3.76
CA GLY A 39 8.14 -2.40 4.01
C GLY A 39 7.40 -3.61 4.55
N ALA A 40 6.43 -4.13 3.78
CA ALA A 40 5.68 -5.33 4.12
C ALA A 40 6.47 -6.62 3.82
N PHE A 41 7.63 -6.49 3.18
CA PHE A 41 8.53 -7.59 2.88
C PHE A 41 9.64 -7.71 3.92
N SER A 42 9.92 -8.95 4.32
CA SER A 42 11.06 -9.32 5.16
C SER A 42 12.36 -8.73 4.62
N ARG A 43 13.26 -8.32 5.54
CA ARG A 43 14.53 -7.70 5.14
C ARG A 43 15.36 -8.69 4.30
N PRO A 44 16.09 -8.22 3.27
CA PRO A 44 17.01 -9.05 2.52
C PRO A 44 18.00 -9.76 3.48
N GLY A 45 18.16 -11.07 3.32
CA GLY A 45 19.10 -11.88 4.12
C GLY A 45 18.48 -12.67 5.29
N LEU A 46 17.18 -12.54 5.58
CA LEU A 46 16.53 -13.45 6.51
C LEU A 46 16.15 -14.77 5.80
N PRO A 47 16.29 -15.93 6.46
CA PRO A 47 15.90 -17.24 5.91
C PRO A 47 14.37 -17.43 6.02
N VAL A 48 13.62 -16.52 5.41
CA VAL A 48 12.15 -16.59 5.37
C VAL A 48 11.74 -17.35 4.11
N GLU A 49 11.01 -18.44 4.33
CA GLU A 49 10.44 -19.30 3.30
C GLU A 49 8.98 -18.95 3.07
N TYR A 50 8.55 -18.98 1.81
CA TYR A 50 7.16 -18.78 1.40
C TYR A 50 6.56 -20.11 0.98
N LEU A 51 5.91 -20.80 1.92
CA LEU A 51 5.36 -22.13 1.71
C LEU A 51 3.92 -22.05 1.21
N ASP A 52 3.57 -22.88 0.23
CA ASP A 52 2.17 -23.14 -0.16
C ASP A 52 1.74 -24.49 0.41
N VAL A 53 1.00 -24.45 1.52
CA VAL A 53 0.56 -25.67 2.21
C VAL A 53 -0.87 -25.99 1.77
N PHE A 54 -1.07 -27.15 1.17
CA PHE A 54 -2.42 -27.60 0.79
C PHE A 54 -3.25 -27.91 2.04
N SER A 55 -4.38 -27.22 2.18
CA SER A 55 -5.37 -27.48 3.23
C SER A 55 -6.49 -28.35 2.67
N THR A 56 -6.62 -29.58 3.19
CA THR A 56 -7.69 -30.52 2.79
C THR A 56 -9.07 -30.03 3.22
N SER A 57 -9.18 -29.41 4.40
CA SER A 57 -10.45 -28.88 4.92
C SER A 57 -10.95 -27.67 4.15
N MET A 58 -10.05 -26.87 3.57
CA MET A 58 -10.39 -25.69 2.77
C MET A 58 -10.28 -25.94 1.26
N ASN A 59 -9.85 -27.14 0.84
CA ASN A 59 -9.59 -27.56 -0.53
C ASN A 59 -8.77 -26.53 -1.34
N ARG A 60 -7.74 -25.94 -0.73
CA ARG A 60 -6.88 -24.94 -1.39
C ARG A 60 -5.51 -24.82 -0.73
N ASN A 61 -4.56 -24.27 -1.46
CA ASN A 61 -3.25 -23.88 -0.92
C ASN A 61 -3.37 -22.63 -0.05
N ILE A 62 -2.71 -22.66 1.11
CA ILE A 62 -2.58 -21.56 2.06
C ILE A 62 -1.12 -21.11 2.06
N ARG A 63 -0.89 -19.82 1.79
CA ARG A 63 0.44 -19.22 1.84
C ARG A 63 0.84 -19.01 3.30
N VAL A 64 1.99 -19.55 3.69
CA VAL A 64 2.61 -19.39 5.01
C VAL A 64 4.00 -18.82 4.85
N GLN A 65 4.31 -17.78 5.62
CA GLN A 65 5.67 -17.25 5.76
C GLN A 65 6.30 -17.93 6.97
N PHE A 66 7.37 -18.69 6.74
CA PHE A 66 8.03 -19.50 7.76
C PHE A 66 9.49 -19.11 7.90
N GLN A 67 9.99 -19.08 9.13
CA GLN A 67 11.40 -18.93 9.41
C GLN A 67 11.82 -20.01 10.40
N GLY A 68 12.79 -20.83 10.01
CA GLY A 68 13.38 -21.83 10.89
C GLY A 68 14.18 -21.20 12.04
N GLY A 69 14.27 -21.91 13.16
CA GLY A 69 15.03 -21.44 14.34
C GLY A 69 15.12 -22.43 15.51
N GLY A 70 14.34 -23.51 15.51
CA GLY A 70 14.36 -24.54 16.55
C GLY A 70 13.12 -25.44 16.50
N PRO A 71 12.96 -26.37 17.46
CA PRO A 71 11.80 -27.28 17.52
C PRO A 71 10.50 -26.61 18.00
N HIS A 72 10.59 -25.42 18.59
CA HIS A 72 9.43 -24.64 19.04
C HIS A 72 9.11 -23.53 18.03
N ALA A 73 7.82 -23.22 17.89
CA ALA A 73 7.32 -22.25 16.92
C ALA A 73 6.47 -21.16 17.60
N VAL A 74 6.55 -19.94 17.06
CA VAL A 74 5.69 -18.81 17.43
C VAL A 74 4.71 -18.58 16.28
N TYR A 75 3.41 -18.59 16.59
CA TYR A 75 2.35 -18.40 15.60
C TYR A 75 1.92 -16.94 15.62
N LEU A 76 2.27 -16.21 14.56
CA LEU A 76 1.87 -14.82 14.36
C LEU A 76 0.63 -14.81 13.46
N LEU A 77 -0.51 -14.42 14.04
CA LEU A 77 -1.78 -14.32 13.34
C LEU A 77 -1.99 -12.89 12.84
N ASP A 78 -2.53 -12.78 11.63
CA ASP A 78 -2.86 -11.48 11.04
C ASP A 78 -4.16 -10.89 11.64
N GLY A 79 -4.31 -9.58 11.54
CA GLY A 79 -5.48 -8.85 12.01
C GLY A 79 -6.62 -8.77 10.99
N LEU A 80 -7.77 -8.25 11.43
CA LEU A 80 -8.83 -7.79 10.53
C LEU A 80 -8.48 -6.38 10.06
N ARG A 81 -8.58 -6.15 8.75
CA ARG A 81 -8.42 -4.82 8.14
C ARG A 81 -9.65 -3.94 8.32
#